data_AF-U2H2U6-F1
#
_entry.id   AF-U2H2U6-F1
#
_cell.length_a   1.000
_cell.length_b   1.000
_cell.length_c   1.000
_cell.angle_alpha   90.00
_cell.angle_beta   90.00
_cell.angle_gamma   90.00
#
_symmetry.space_group_name_H-M   'P 1'
#
loop_
_entity.id
_entity.type
_entity.pdbx_description
1 polymer ?
#
loop_
_entity_poly.entity_id
_entity_poly.type
_entity_poly.pdbx_seq_one_letter_code
_entity_poly.pdbx_strand_id
1 'polypeptide(L)' 'MNDAVDLARNSTKKPENYDVDLVEMLKELYAGGAMLKVCGSCQTRCGLHVGEPYFEAEVKGSMDILSEWVRECDQVMTF' A
#
# COMPACT_ATOMS: atom_id res chain seq x y z
N MET A 1 -0.44 1.76 5.49
CA MET A 1 -0.54 3.12 6.10
C MET A 1 0.85 3.57 6.52
N ASN A 2 1.01 4.82 6.97
CA ASN A 2 2.31 5.39 7.39
C ASN A 2 3.37 5.19 6.30
N ASP A 3 4.59 4.78 6.63
CA ASP A 3 5.69 4.69 5.67
C ASP A 3 5.58 3.49 4.71
N ALA A 4 4.79 2.46 5.07
CA ALA A 4 4.53 1.33 4.17
C ALA A 4 3.82 1.72 2.86
N VAL A 5 3.34 2.97 2.73
CA VAL A 5 2.78 3.48 1.46
C VAL A 5 3.79 3.54 0.33
N ASP A 6 5.10 3.55 0.61
CA ASP A 6 6.12 3.50 -0.44
C ASP A 6 6.05 2.20 -1.24
N LEU A 7 5.63 1.07 -0.64
CA LEU A 7 5.49 -0.19 -1.38
C LEU A 7 4.52 -0.09 -2.56
N ALA A 8 3.59 0.87 -2.52
CA ALA A 8 2.60 1.10 -3.56
C ALA A 8 3.01 2.18 -4.58
N ARG A 9 4.24 2.71 -4.53
CA ARG A 9 4.73 3.73 -5.48
C ARG A 9 5.64 3.09 -6.52
N ASN A 10 5.56 3.55 -7.78
CA ASN A 10 6.39 3.02 -8.87
C ASN A 10 7.87 3.42 -8.77
N SER A 11 8.19 4.46 -7.99
CA SER A 11 9.55 4.92 -7.71
C SER A 11 10.30 4.01 -6.74
N THR A 12 9.58 3.32 -5.85
CA THR A 12 10.17 2.40 -4.89
C THR A 12 10.70 1.17 -5.62
N LYS A 13 11.98 0.87 -5.39
CA LYS A 13 12.65 -0.32 -5.94
C LYS A 13 13.21 -1.17 -4.81
N LYS A 14 13.23 -2.48 -5.01
CA LYS A 14 13.95 -3.38 -4.11
C LYS A 14 15.44 -2.98 -4.06
N PRO A 15 16.02 -2.82 -2.86
CA PRO A 15 17.46 -2.67 -2.73
C PRO A 15 18.20 -3.90 -3.28
N GLU A 16 19.35 -3.68 -3.92
CA GLU A 16 20.10 -4.76 -4.60
C GLU A 16 20.54 -5.89 -3.66
N ASN A 17 20.79 -5.56 -2.39
CA ASN A 17 21.26 -6.49 -1.37
C ASN A 17 20.15 -7.29 -0.68
N TYR A 18 18.90 -7.14 -1.11
CA TYR A 18 17.76 -7.88 -0.56
C TYR A 18 17.37 -9.01 -1.52
N ASP A 19 17.10 -10.20 -0.98
CA ASP A 19 16.69 -11.34 -1.79
C ASP A 19 15.22 -11.22 -2.26
N VAL A 20 14.40 -10.51 -1.49
CA VAL A 20 12.93 -10.45 -1.65
C VAL A 20 12.48 -9.06 -2.12
N ASP A 21 11.67 -9.02 -3.19
CA ASP A 21 11.04 -7.79 -3.68
C ASP A 21 9.62 -7.64 -3.13
N LEU A 22 9.48 -6.85 -2.06
CA LEU A 22 8.16 -6.57 -1.46
C LEU A 22 7.26 -5.72 -2.37
N VAL A 23 7.82 -4.92 -3.27
CA VAL A 23 7.05 -4.09 -4.22
C VAL A 23 6.42 -4.98 -5.28
N GLU A 24 7.21 -5.92 -5.82
CA GLU A 24 6.72 -6.92 -6.77
C GLU A 24 5.67 -7.82 -6.14
N MET A 25 5.95 -8.39 -4.95
CA MET A 25 4.99 -9.25 -4.24
C MET A 25 3.65 -8.54 -3.96
N LEU A 26 3.66 -7.26 -3.59
CA LEU A 26 2.43 -6.49 -3.39
C LEU A 26 1.61 -6.36 -4.69
N LYS A 27 2.29 -6.10 -5.81
CA LYS A 27 1.66 -5.98 -7.13
C LYS A 27 1.12 -7.32 -7.61
N GLU A 28 1.84 -8.42 -7.37
CA GLU A 28 1.37 -9.77 -7.69
C GLU A 28 0.12 -10.13 -6.89
N LEU A 29 0.07 -9.83 -5.58
CA LEU A 29 -1.12 -10.05 -4.76
C LEU A 29 -2.33 -9.27 -5.29
N TYR A 30 -2.12 -8.01 -5.64
CA TYR A 30 -3.18 -7.17 -6.21
C TYR A 30 -3.65 -7.68 -7.59
N ALA A 31 -2.72 -8.05 -8.47
CA ALA A 31 -3.03 -8.65 -9.76
C ALA A 31 -3.73 -10.02 -9.62
N GLY A 32 -3.46 -10.75 -8.55
CA GLY A 32 -4.15 -11.98 -8.15
C GLY A 32 -5.56 -11.77 -7.60
N GLY A 33 -6.04 -10.53 -7.51
CA GLY A 33 -7.38 -10.19 -7.07
C GLY A 33 -7.50 -9.85 -5.58
N ALA A 34 -6.39 -9.75 -4.84
CA ALA A 34 -6.44 -9.28 -3.46
C ALA A 34 -6.90 -7.81 -3.42
N MET A 35 -7.89 -7.51 -2.59
CA MET A 35 -8.33 -6.13 -2.38
C MET A 35 -7.24 -5.32 -1.69
N LEU A 36 -6.76 -4.25 -2.33
CA LEU A 36 -5.71 -3.39 -1.81
C LEU A 36 -6.18 -1.94 -1.73
N LYS A 37 -5.99 -1.32 -0.56
CA LYS A 37 -6.17 0.10 -0.35
C LYS A 37 -4.99 0.71 0.42
N VAL A 38 -4.53 1.86 -0.05
CA VAL A 38 -3.35 2.56 0.45
C VAL A 38 -3.75 3.98 0.84
N CYS A 39 -3.38 4.41 2.05
CA CYS A 39 -3.93 5.61 2.67
C CYS A 39 -3.59 6.89 1.89
N GLY A 40 -4.60 7.54 1.31
CA GLY A 40 -4.42 8.76 0.51
C GLY A 40 -3.83 9.94 1.28
N SER A 41 -4.05 10.06 2.59
CA SER A 41 -3.40 11.12 3.39
C SER A 41 -1.92 10.83 3.68
N CYS A 42 -1.52 9.55 3.73
CA CYS A 42 -0.11 9.17 3.84
C CYS A 42 0.62 9.38 2.52
N GLN A 43 -0.09 9.29 1.38
CA GLN A 43 0.47 9.66 0.08
C GLN A 43 1.11 11.05 0.09
N THR A 44 0.48 12.02 0.74
CA THR A 44 0.91 13.43 0.74
C THR A 44 1.92 13.77 1.83
N ARG A 45 2.16 12.88 2.82
CA ARG A 45 2.95 13.23 4.02
C ARG A 45 3.95 12.17 4.51
N CYS A 46 3.87 10.93 4.04
CA CYS A 46 4.65 9.80 4.57
C CYS A 46 5.52 9.14 3.49
N GLY A 47 6.51 8.37 3.97
CA GLY A 47 7.46 7.66 3.14
C GLY A 47 8.57 8.53 2.54
N LEU A 48 9.41 7.91 1.72
CA LEU A 48 10.54 8.51 1.02
C LEU A 48 10.10 9.30 -0.22
N HIS A 49 9.07 8.82 -0.92
CA HIS A 49 8.58 9.39 -2.19
C HIS A 49 7.33 10.27 -2.00
N VAL A 50 7.36 11.15 -1.01
CA VAL A 50 6.21 11.98 -0.58
C VAL A 50 5.57 12.71 -1.77
N GLY A 51 4.24 12.63 -1.88
CA GLY A 51 3.46 13.31 -2.92
C GLY A 51 3.33 12.53 -4.24
N GLU A 52 4.13 11.49 -4.45
CA GLU A 52 4.06 10.71 -5.69
C GLU A 52 2.78 9.85 -5.79
N PRO A 53 2.28 9.61 -7.02
CA PRO A 53 1.15 8.72 -7.26
C PRO A 53 1.46 7.27 -6.87
N TYR A 54 0.41 6.54 -6.48
CA TYR A 54 0.49 5.09 -6.37
C TYR A 54 0.52 4.45 -7.77
N PHE A 55 0.87 3.17 -7.83
CA PHE A 55 1.00 2.45 -9.10
C PHE A 55 -0.31 2.36 -9.88
N GLU A 56 -1.45 2.42 -9.18
CA GLU A 56 -2.80 2.54 -9.74
C GLU A 56 -3.62 3.58 -8.96
N ALA A 57 -4.56 4.24 -9.64
CA ALA A 57 -5.38 5.26 -8.99
C ALA A 57 -6.38 4.62 -8.01
N GLU A 58 -6.88 3.44 -8.36
CA GLU A 58 -7.90 2.66 -7.69
C GLU A 58 -7.43 2.14 -6.34
N VAL A 59 -6.12 1.92 -6.15
CA VAL A 59 -5.57 1.48 -4.86
C VAL A 59 -5.55 2.60 -3.82
N LYS A 60 -5.79 3.86 -4.21
CA LYS A 60 -5.91 4.95 -3.23
C LYS A 60 -7.16 4.76 -2.36
N GLY A 61 -6.98 4.78 -1.05
CA GLY A 61 -8.05 4.63 -0.06
C GLY A 61 -8.20 5.84 0.87
N SER A 62 -9.27 5.82 1.67
CA SER A 62 -9.56 6.78 2.74
C SER A 62 -9.66 6.09 4.11
N MET A 63 -9.81 6.87 5.17
CA MET A 63 -10.06 6.33 6.51
C MET A 63 -11.43 5.66 6.61
N ASP A 64 -12.41 6.13 5.83
CA ASP A 64 -13.76 5.59 5.83
C ASP A 64 -13.76 4.14 5.30
N ILE A 65 -13.01 3.89 4.22
CA ILE A 65 -12.85 2.53 3.66
C ILE A 65 -12.18 1.60 4.68
N LEU A 66 -11.13 2.08 5.37
CA LEU A 66 -10.49 1.28 6.40
C LEU A 66 -11.46 0.96 7.55
N SER A 67 -12.24 1.94 7.99
CA SER A 67 -13.25 1.75 9.03
C SER A 67 -14.31 0.73 8.64
N GLU A 68 -14.71 0.72 7.38
CA GLU A 68 -15.67 -0.25 6.84
C GLU A 68 -15.07 -1.66 6.85
N TRP A 69 -13.85 -1.84 6.31
CA TRP A 69 -13.17 -3.13 6.29
C TRP A 69 -12.94 -3.70 7.69
N VAL A 70 -12.52 -2.86 8.65
CA VAL A 70 -12.34 -3.29 10.04
C VAL A 70 -13.65 -3.76 10.67
N ARG A 71 -14.79 -3.16 10.29
CA ARG A 71 -16.11 -3.55 10.82
C ARG A 71 -16.63 -4.84 10.18
N GLU A 72 -16.28 -5.09 8.92
CA GLU A 72 -16.76 -6.24 8.15
C GLU A 72 -15.88 -7.50 8.31
N CYS A 73 -14.61 -7.35 8.66
CA CYS A 73 -13.71 -8.47 8.88
C CYS A 73 -13.87 -9.08 10.29
N ASP A 74 -13.77 -10.41 10.38
CA ASP A 74 -13.78 -11.13 11.66
C ASP A 74 -12.52 -10.86 12.51
N GLN A 75 -11.40 -10.54 11.86
CA GLN A 75 -10.11 -10.34 12.50
C GLN A 75 -9.28 -9.26 11.78
N VAL A 76 -8.56 -8.46 12.56
CA VAL A 76 -7.59 -7.47 12.08
C VAL A 76 -6.20 -7.87 12.54
N MET A 77 -5.23 -7.86 11.63
CA MET A 77 -3.82 -8.13 11.90
C MET A 77 -2.97 -6.93 11.47
N THR A 78 -2.06 -6.50 12.34
CA THR A 78 -1.22 -5.30 12.15
C THR A 78 0.26 -5.65 12.34
N PHE A 79 1.13 -5.02 11.55
CA PHE A 79 2.58 -5.20 11.56
C PHE A 79 3.31 -3.86 11.73
#